data_AF-A0A3M1WJZ6-F1
#
_entry.id   AF-A0A3M1WJZ6-F1
#
_cell.length_a   1.000
_cell.length_b   1.000
_cell.length_c   1.000
_cell.angle_alpha   90.00
_cell.angle_beta   90.00
_cell.angle_gamma   90.00
#
_symmetry.space_group_name_H-M   'P 1'
#
loop_
_entity.id
_entity.type
_entity.pdbx_description
1 polymer ?
#
loop_
_entity_poly.entity_id
_entity_poly.type
_entity_poly.pdbx_seq_one_letter_code
_entity_poly.pdbx_strand_id
1 'polypeptide(L)'
;MLSAADLAKIVNKNGGNLLDKIDIEDIYNYLRLKAALQSTDVSEDEAFQERYRQMYKIQGVGVSKAFLQRYFEVLEQSKASEEFDFRAVSQELFGVNPRRKLSSSQFAFLSKMANLVNSAYPIYDNYVADMFDFDKPTQTRLSSRERLNAYLAFYAYMTETYQQLLDEDMLHDTLVVFKILLKKYRNEEFPTVTLPYMKRIDYLVEAAAHMQNKLITA
;
A
#
# COMPACT_ATOMS: atom_id res chain seq x y z
N MET A 1 -15.55 -12.77 0.29
CA MET A 1 -14.66 -11.60 0.39
C MET A 1 -15.44 -10.44 0.97
N LEU A 2 -14.81 -9.63 1.82
CA LEU A 2 -15.45 -8.50 2.49
C LEU A 2 -16.05 -7.50 1.48
N SER A 3 -17.31 -7.09 1.70
CA SER A 3 -18.01 -6.12 0.85
C SER A 3 -17.68 -4.67 1.24
N ALA A 4 -17.97 -3.70 0.37
CA ALA A 4 -17.83 -2.28 0.70
C ALA A 4 -18.72 -1.90 1.90
N ALA A 5 -19.97 -2.36 1.93
CA ALA A 5 -20.88 -2.08 3.03
C ALA A 5 -20.40 -2.62 4.37
N ASP A 6 -19.81 -3.83 4.39
CA ASP A 6 -19.30 -4.42 5.63
C ASP A 6 -17.98 -3.78 6.06
N LEU A 7 -17.11 -3.43 5.10
CA LEU A 7 -15.91 -2.65 5.38
C LEU A 7 -16.27 -1.26 5.95
N ALA A 8 -17.28 -0.60 5.39
CA ALA A 8 -17.77 0.69 5.90
C ALA A 8 -18.27 0.58 7.34
N LYS A 9 -19.03 -0.47 7.67
CA LYS A 9 -19.46 -0.74 9.06
C LYS A 9 -18.26 -0.91 9.98
N ILE A 10 -17.25 -1.67 9.58
CA ILE A 10 -16.03 -1.88 10.38
C ILE A 10 -15.31 -0.55 10.63
N VAL A 11 -15.08 0.23 9.58
CA VAL A 11 -14.35 1.50 9.68
C VAL A 11 -15.13 2.53 10.49
N ASN A 12 -16.40 2.79 10.16
CA ASN A 12 -17.20 3.81 10.84
C ASN A 12 -17.44 3.47 12.31
N LYS A 13 -17.68 2.20 12.65
CA LYS A 13 -17.84 1.78 14.05
C LYS A 13 -16.60 2.06 14.90
N ASN A 14 -15.42 2.08 14.28
CA ASN A 14 -14.15 2.23 14.97
C ASN A 14 -13.42 3.55 14.64
N GLY A 15 -14.06 4.48 13.92
CA GLY A 15 -13.39 5.61 13.28
C GLY A 15 -12.43 6.39 14.20
N GLY A 16 -12.88 6.77 15.40
CA GLY A 16 -12.03 7.44 16.40
C GLY A 16 -10.79 6.63 16.77
N ASN A 17 -10.97 5.36 17.15
CA ASN A 17 -9.86 4.47 17.52
C ASN A 17 -8.89 4.20 16.36
N LEU A 18 -9.39 4.18 15.12
CA LEU A 18 -8.55 4.01 13.93
C LEU A 18 -7.69 5.25 13.72
N LEU A 19 -8.30 6.44 13.80
CA LEU A 19 -7.61 7.72 13.62
C LEU A 19 -6.54 7.94 14.70
N ASP A 20 -6.79 7.55 15.94
CA ASP A 20 -5.82 7.64 17.04
C ASP A 20 -4.61 6.71 16.86
N LYS A 21 -4.75 5.64 16.05
CA LYS A 21 -3.67 4.68 15.77
C LYS A 21 -2.83 5.04 14.56
N ILE A 22 -3.30 5.93 13.70
CA ILE A 22 -2.55 6.36 12.53
C ILE A 22 -1.46 7.32 13.02
N ASP A 23 -0.21 6.89 12.91
CA ASP A 23 0.94 7.72 13.28
C ASP A 23 1.09 8.86 12.26
N ILE A 24 1.16 10.09 12.76
CA ILE A 24 1.39 11.25 11.90
C ILE A 24 2.77 11.20 11.25
N GLU A 25 3.76 10.58 11.89
CA GLU A 25 5.10 10.44 11.31
C GLU A 25 5.09 9.56 10.06
N ASP A 26 4.23 8.53 10.01
CA ASP A 26 4.05 7.71 8.79
C ASP A 26 3.47 8.55 7.64
N ILE A 27 2.60 9.51 7.95
CA ILE A 27 2.05 10.45 6.96
C ILE A 27 3.11 11.43 6.49
N TYR A 28 3.92 12.00 7.39
CA TYR A 28 5.03 12.86 6.98
C TYR A 28 6.04 12.10 6.14
N ASN A 29 6.39 10.87 6.50
CA ASN A 29 7.28 10.02 5.71
C ASN A 29 6.73 9.76 4.31
N TYR A 30 5.45 9.46 4.19
CA TYR A 30 4.78 9.36 2.90
C TYR A 30 4.90 10.65 2.08
N LEU A 31 4.62 11.81 2.69
CA LEU A 31 4.69 13.11 2.00
C LEU A 31 6.13 13.45 1.56
N ARG A 32 7.15 13.17 2.39
CA ARG A 32 8.57 13.32 2.02
C ARG A 32 8.92 12.43 0.83
N LEU A 33 8.51 11.17 0.85
CA LEU A 33 8.75 10.24 -0.26
C LEU A 33 8.05 10.72 -1.54
N LYS A 34 6.80 11.18 -1.46
CA LYS A 34 6.09 11.72 -2.64
C LYS A 34 6.77 12.96 -3.21
N ALA A 35 7.27 13.87 -2.37
CA ALA A 35 7.99 15.05 -2.81
C ALA A 35 9.34 14.69 -3.46
N ALA A 36 10.11 13.80 -2.82
CA ALA A 36 11.40 13.33 -3.31
C ALA A 36 11.28 12.55 -4.63
N LEU A 37 10.26 11.69 -4.78
CA LEU A 37 10.01 10.92 -6.00
C LEU A 37 10.00 11.80 -7.26
N GLN A 38 9.45 13.01 -7.14
CA GLN A 38 9.33 13.94 -8.27
C GLN A 38 10.55 14.86 -8.47
N SER A 39 11.43 14.97 -7.48
CA SER A 39 12.51 15.97 -7.47
C SER A 39 13.92 15.38 -7.54
N THR A 40 14.07 14.07 -7.31
CA THR A 40 15.37 13.38 -7.38
C THR A 40 15.28 12.13 -8.24
N ASP A 41 16.44 11.63 -8.66
CA ASP A 41 16.58 10.28 -9.19
C ASP A 41 16.59 9.31 -8.01
N VAL A 42 15.50 8.55 -7.84
CA VAL A 42 15.35 7.69 -6.66
C VAL A 42 16.17 6.41 -6.74
N SER A 43 16.75 6.07 -7.90
CA SER A 43 17.68 4.94 -8.00
C SER A 43 19.06 5.25 -7.44
N GLU A 44 19.39 6.53 -7.26
CA GLU A 44 20.69 6.99 -6.73
C GLU A 44 20.57 7.70 -5.37
N ASP A 45 19.38 8.15 -4.97
CA ASP A 45 19.15 8.86 -3.70
C ASP A 45 19.09 7.89 -2.49
N GLU A 46 20.23 7.68 -1.82
CA GLU A 46 20.33 6.80 -0.66
C GLU A 46 19.39 7.20 0.50
N ALA A 47 19.14 8.50 0.70
CA ALA A 47 18.27 8.98 1.77
C ALA A 47 16.80 8.65 1.46
N PHE A 48 16.38 8.79 0.21
CA PHE A 48 15.09 8.31 -0.27
C PHE A 48 14.96 6.79 -0.06
N GLN A 49 15.95 6.03 -0.51
CA GLN A 49 15.92 4.56 -0.47
C GLN A 49 15.80 4.05 0.97
N GLU A 50 16.55 4.62 1.90
CA GLU A 50 16.49 4.23 3.31
C GLU A 50 15.13 4.57 3.93
N ARG A 51 14.61 5.78 3.70
CA ARG A 51 13.27 6.18 4.18
C ARG A 51 12.19 5.28 3.61
N TYR A 52 12.24 4.97 2.31
CA TYR A 52 11.30 4.09 1.65
C TYR A 52 11.33 2.70 2.28
N ARG A 53 12.53 2.13 2.46
CA ARG A 53 12.70 0.79 3.04
C ARG A 53 12.19 0.71 4.47
N GLN A 54 12.44 1.74 5.29
CA GLN A 54 11.95 1.81 6.67
C GLN A 54 10.44 1.88 6.72
N MET A 55 9.83 2.83 6.00
CA MET A 55 8.38 3.03 5.96
C MET A 55 7.65 1.78 5.46
N TYR A 56 8.12 1.22 4.34
CA TYR A 56 7.46 0.09 3.69
C TYR A 56 7.96 -1.29 4.13
N LYS A 57 8.91 -1.33 5.07
CA LYS A 57 9.54 -2.55 5.60
C LYS A 57 10.06 -3.48 4.49
N ILE A 58 10.74 -2.91 3.50
CA ILE A 58 11.37 -3.68 2.40
C ILE A 58 12.66 -4.31 2.92
N GLN A 59 12.51 -5.42 3.62
CA GLN A 59 13.60 -6.17 4.26
C GLN A 59 13.25 -7.65 4.39
N GLY A 60 14.26 -8.46 4.74
CA GLY A 60 14.09 -9.89 5.00
C GLY A 60 14.68 -10.80 3.93
N VAL A 61 14.38 -12.09 4.03
CA VAL A 61 14.97 -13.13 3.18
C VAL A 61 14.62 -12.90 1.72
N GLY A 62 15.64 -12.77 0.87
CA GLY A 62 15.49 -12.55 -0.57
C GLY A 62 15.61 -11.10 -1.01
N VAL A 63 15.71 -10.14 -0.09
CA VAL A 63 16.00 -8.72 -0.37
C VAL A 63 17.51 -8.52 -0.33
N SER A 64 18.19 -8.77 -1.46
CA SER A 64 19.63 -8.52 -1.61
C SER A 64 19.91 -7.07 -2.01
N LYS A 65 21.17 -6.61 -1.89
CA LYS A 65 21.60 -5.30 -2.41
C LYS A 65 21.28 -5.16 -3.90
N ALA A 66 21.57 -6.18 -4.70
CA ALA A 66 21.26 -6.19 -6.13
C ALA A 66 19.75 -6.12 -6.42
N PHE A 67 18.92 -6.78 -5.59
CA PHE A 67 17.47 -6.65 -5.70
C PHE A 67 17.01 -5.23 -5.38
N LEU A 68 17.52 -4.63 -4.30
CA LEU A 68 17.16 -3.25 -3.92
C LEU A 68 17.56 -2.24 -5.00
N GLN A 69 18.78 -2.36 -5.53
CA GLN A 69 19.23 -1.54 -6.64
C GLN A 69 18.25 -1.64 -7.82
N ARG A 70 17.94 -2.87 -8.26
CA ARG A 70 16.99 -3.07 -9.34
C ARG A 70 15.59 -2.54 -9.00
N TYR A 71 15.12 -2.74 -7.76
CA TYR A 71 13.82 -2.26 -7.30
C TYR A 71 13.69 -0.74 -7.44
N PHE A 72 14.72 0.01 -7.05
CA PHE A 72 14.70 1.47 -7.14
C PHE A 72 14.92 1.98 -8.58
N GLU A 73 15.72 1.29 -9.41
CA GLU A 73 15.76 1.55 -10.85
C GLU A 73 14.37 1.42 -11.51
N VAL A 74 13.62 0.37 -11.15
CA VAL A 74 12.26 0.17 -11.69
C VAL A 74 11.28 1.21 -11.14
N LEU A 75 11.39 1.59 -9.86
CA LEU A 75 10.56 2.67 -9.30
C LEU A 75 10.83 4.00 -10.01
N GLU A 76 12.09 4.34 -10.27
CA GLU A 76 12.49 5.54 -10.99
C GLU A 76 11.89 5.55 -12.40
N GLN A 77 11.99 4.44 -13.14
CA GLN A 77 11.39 4.31 -14.47
C GLN A 77 9.86 4.39 -14.44
N SER A 78 9.24 3.84 -13.41
CA SER A 78 7.78 3.78 -13.27
C SER A 78 7.16 5.13 -12.92
N LYS A 79 7.93 6.08 -12.35
CA LYS A 79 7.38 7.35 -11.86
C LYS A 79 6.86 8.28 -12.97
N ALA A 80 7.30 8.06 -14.21
CA ALA A 80 6.88 8.81 -15.39
C ALA A 80 5.57 8.29 -16.02
N SER A 81 5.10 7.12 -15.60
CA SER A 81 3.91 6.47 -16.16
C SER A 81 2.65 6.85 -15.40
N GLU A 82 1.55 7.12 -16.11
CA GLU A 82 0.24 7.36 -15.50
C GLU A 82 -0.37 6.07 -14.91
N GLU A 83 -0.10 4.94 -15.57
CA GLU A 83 -0.56 3.61 -15.16
C GLU A 83 0.61 2.71 -14.75
N PHE A 84 0.39 1.90 -13.72
CA PHE A 84 1.39 0.95 -13.23
C PHE A 84 1.16 -0.45 -13.82
N ASP A 85 2.08 -0.91 -14.68
CA ASP A 85 2.02 -2.28 -15.23
C ASP A 85 2.60 -3.29 -14.24
N PHE A 86 1.72 -3.82 -13.39
CA PHE A 86 2.08 -4.88 -12.43
C PHE A 86 2.71 -6.11 -13.09
N ARG A 87 2.35 -6.46 -14.34
CA ARG A 87 2.87 -7.65 -15.00
C ARG A 87 4.29 -7.44 -15.47
N ALA A 88 4.55 -6.32 -16.15
CA ALA A 88 5.88 -5.94 -16.59
C ALA A 88 6.82 -5.81 -15.39
N VAL A 89 6.42 -5.03 -14.37
CA VAL A 89 7.25 -4.81 -13.18
C VAL A 89 7.48 -6.11 -12.39
N SER A 90 6.46 -6.98 -12.25
CA SER A 90 6.64 -8.29 -11.60
C SER A 90 7.61 -9.17 -12.38
N GLN A 91 7.53 -9.18 -13.71
CA GLN A 91 8.45 -9.93 -14.56
C GLN A 91 9.89 -9.40 -14.44
N GLU A 92 10.07 -8.09 -14.39
CA GLU A 92 11.37 -7.44 -14.28
C GLU A 92 12.05 -7.72 -12.93
N LEU A 93 11.29 -7.65 -11.84
CA LEU A 93 11.82 -7.85 -10.49
C LEU A 93 11.98 -9.33 -10.09
N PHE A 94 11.10 -10.21 -10.59
CA PHE A 94 11.00 -11.59 -10.10
C PHE A 94 11.08 -12.67 -11.18
N GLY A 95 10.93 -12.31 -12.47
CA GLY A 95 10.81 -13.25 -13.58
C GLY A 95 12.09 -14.02 -13.94
N VAL A 96 13.24 -13.62 -13.40
CA VAL A 96 14.54 -14.24 -13.72
C VAL A 96 14.71 -15.64 -13.11
N ASN A 97 13.91 -16.02 -12.10
CA ASN A 97 14.05 -17.31 -11.41
C ASN A 97 12.77 -18.17 -11.46
N PRO A 98 12.69 -19.16 -12.38
CA PRO A 98 11.51 -20.03 -12.49
C PRO A 98 11.28 -20.91 -11.25
N ARG A 99 12.27 -21.05 -10.36
CA ARG A 99 12.12 -21.79 -9.09
C ARG A 99 11.54 -20.93 -7.96
N ARG A 100 11.60 -19.59 -8.07
CA ARG A 100 11.02 -18.68 -7.08
C ARG A 100 9.63 -18.24 -7.51
N LYS A 101 8.65 -18.74 -6.76
CA LYS A 101 7.24 -18.40 -6.95
C LYS A 101 6.95 -17.06 -6.33
N LEU A 102 6.11 -16.26 -6.98
CA LEU A 102 5.64 -14.99 -6.43
C LEU A 102 5.03 -15.22 -5.04
N SER A 103 5.55 -14.53 -4.04
CA SER A 103 5.07 -14.56 -2.67
C SER A 103 4.17 -13.36 -2.36
N SER A 104 3.44 -13.45 -1.25
CA SER A 104 2.60 -12.36 -0.77
C SER A 104 3.41 -11.08 -0.49
N SER A 105 4.59 -11.21 0.12
CA SER A 105 5.49 -10.09 0.38
C SER A 105 6.01 -9.44 -0.91
N GLN A 106 6.30 -10.24 -1.94
CA GLN A 106 6.71 -9.72 -3.24
C GLN A 106 5.58 -8.94 -3.91
N PHE A 107 4.33 -9.41 -3.81
CA PHE A 107 3.18 -8.65 -4.31
C PHE A 107 2.95 -7.37 -3.51
N ALA A 108 3.14 -7.39 -2.18
CA ALA A 108 3.10 -6.18 -1.36
C ALA A 108 4.12 -5.14 -1.85
N PHE A 109 5.34 -5.55 -2.20
CA PHE A 109 6.36 -4.64 -2.75
C PHE A 109 5.92 -3.97 -4.06
N LEU A 110 5.19 -4.68 -4.92
CA LEU A 110 4.61 -4.12 -6.15
C LEU A 110 3.54 -3.08 -5.83
N SER A 111 2.60 -3.41 -4.94
CA SER A 111 1.50 -2.49 -4.58
C SER A 111 1.99 -1.20 -3.91
N LYS A 112 3.07 -1.27 -3.11
CA LYS A 112 3.68 -0.12 -2.45
C LYS A 112 4.38 0.80 -3.45
N MET A 113 5.05 0.20 -4.45
CA MET A 113 5.61 0.95 -5.58
C MET A 113 4.48 1.66 -6.35
N ALA A 114 3.42 0.94 -6.69
CA ALA A 114 2.26 1.49 -7.40
C ALA A 114 1.60 2.64 -6.62
N ASN A 115 1.36 2.47 -5.32
CA ASN A 115 0.77 3.49 -4.44
C ASN A 115 1.64 4.75 -4.34
N LEU A 116 2.97 4.61 -4.25
CA LEU A 116 3.86 5.76 -4.21
C LEU A 116 3.89 6.48 -5.57
N VAL A 117 3.90 5.76 -6.70
CA VAL A 117 3.80 6.37 -8.04
C VAL A 117 2.45 7.09 -8.18
N ASN A 118 1.35 6.39 -7.96
CA ASN A 118 0.00 6.92 -8.06
C ASN A 118 -0.85 6.47 -6.85
N SER A 119 -1.26 7.45 -6.04
CA SER A 119 -2.00 7.22 -4.80
C SER A 119 -3.43 6.71 -4.97
N ALA A 120 -3.91 6.56 -6.21
CA ALA A 120 -5.16 5.88 -6.53
C ALA A 120 -5.05 4.35 -6.39
N TYR A 121 -3.83 3.80 -6.44
CA TYR A 121 -3.59 2.38 -6.18
C TYR A 121 -3.53 2.13 -4.67
N PRO A 122 -4.37 1.24 -4.10
CA PRO A 122 -4.30 0.91 -2.68
C PRO A 122 -3.08 0.05 -2.33
N ILE A 123 -2.68 -0.03 -1.07
CA ILE A 123 -1.60 -0.91 -0.63
C ILE A 123 -2.15 -2.31 -0.38
N TYR A 124 -1.47 -3.31 -0.91
CA TYR A 124 -1.64 -4.69 -0.48
C TYR A 124 -0.77 -4.95 0.75
N ASP A 125 -1.41 -5.39 1.83
CA ASP A 125 -0.78 -5.93 3.02
C ASP A 125 -1.38 -7.29 3.39
N ASN A 126 -0.62 -8.14 4.08
CA ASN A 126 -1.09 -9.46 4.49
C ASN A 126 -2.31 -9.39 5.40
N TYR A 127 -2.36 -8.45 6.34
CA TYR A 127 -3.49 -8.29 7.25
C TYR A 127 -4.71 -7.72 6.54
N VAL A 128 -4.52 -6.83 5.57
CA VAL A 128 -5.62 -6.36 4.71
C VAL A 128 -6.18 -7.54 3.93
N ALA A 129 -5.32 -8.35 3.32
CA ALA A 129 -5.75 -9.57 2.63
C ALA A 129 -6.47 -10.57 3.55
N ASP A 130 -6.00 -10.75 4.78
CA ASP A 130 -6.67 -11.61 5.77
C ASP A 130 -8.05 -11.05 6.15
N MET A 131 -8.17 -9.74 6.35
CA MET A 131 -9.45 -9.08 6.66
C MET A 131 -10.48 -9.24 5.53
N PHE A 132 -10.04 -9.38 4.29
CA PHE A 132 -10.89 -9.66 3.14
C PHE A 132 -11.18 -11.15 2.90
N ASP A 133 -10.68 -12.03 3.78
CA ASP A 133 -10.72 -13.50 3.64
C ASP A 133 -10.09 -13.98 2.31
N PHE A 134 -9.01 -13.33 1.86
CA PHE A 134 -8.33 -13.72 0.63
C PHE A 134 -7.51 -15.00 0.82
N ASP A 135 -7.89 -16.05 0.08
CA ASP A 135 -7.12 -17.29 -0.01
C ASP A 135 -5.85 -17.07 -0.84
N LYS A 136 -4.77 -16.70 -0.16
CA LYS A 136 -3.47 -16.42 -0.78
C LYS A 136 -2.97 -17.67 -1.52
N PRO A 137 -2.48 -17.55 -2.77
CA PRO A 137 -2.04 -18.70 -3.56
C PRO A 137 -0.72 -19.29 -3.03
N THR A 138 -0.82 -20.15 -2.03
CA THR A 138 0.32 -20.80 -1.35
C THR A 138 0.70 -22.13 -1.99
N GLN A 139 -0.17 -22.71 -2.83
CA GLN A 139 0.01 -24.06 -3.36
C GLN A 139 1.27 -24.16 -4.24
N THR A 140 2.07 -25.21 -4.00
CA THR A 140 3.33 -25.47 -4.71
C THR A 140 3.14 -25.85 -6.17
N ARG A 141 1.92 -26.10 -6.65
CA ARG A 141 1.66 -26.40 -8.07
C ARG A 141 1.51 -25.16 -8.96
N LEU A 142 1.09 -24.02 -8.41
CA LEU A 142 0.85 -22.81 -9.20
C LEU A 142 2.18 -22.19 -9.67
N SER A 143 2.25 -21.84 -10.94
CA SER A 143 3.33 -21.04 -11.53
C SER A 143 3.32 -19.61 -10.99
N SER A 144 4.45 -18.89 -11.11
CA SER A 144 4.52 -17.47 -10.73
C SER A 144 3.47 -16.62 -11.45
N ARG A 145 3.16 -16.94 -12.72
CA ARG A 145 2.13 -16.27 -13.51
C ARG A 145 0.72 -16.50 -12.95
N GLU A 146 0.38 -17.74 -12.60
CA GLU A 146 -0.92 -18.06 -12.01
C GLU A 146 -1.09 -17.39 -10.64
N ARG A 147 -0.03 -17.38 -9.83
CA ARG A 147 -0.04 -16.66 -8.55
C ARG A 147 -0.24 -15.16 -8.74
N LEU A 148 0.50 -14.55 -9.66
CA LEU A 148 0.33 -13.14 -10.00
C LEU A 148 -1.10 -12.84 -10.43
N ASN A 149 -1.71 -13.67 -11.27
CA ASN A 149 -3.10 -13.51 -11.68
C ASN A 149 -4.07 -13.54 -10.51
N ALA A 150 -3.87 -14.45 -9.54
CA ALA A 150 -4.71 -14.52 -8.35
C ALA A 150 -4.58 -13.26 -7.48
N TYR A 151 -3.35 -12.77 -7.26
CA TYR A 151 -3.14 -11.52 -6.54
C TYR A 151 -3.74 -10.32 -7.28
N LEU A 152 -3.60 -10.24 -8.61
CA LEU A 152 -4.18 -9.16 -9.41
C LEU A 152 -5.71 -9.17 -9.40
N ALA A 153 -6.33 -10.35 -9.44
CA ALA A 153 -7.79 -10.47 -9.32
C ALA A 153 -8.28 -9.99 -7.94
N PHE A 154 -7.60 -10.38 -6.87
CA PHE A 154 -7.88 -9.88 -5.53
C PHE A 154 -7.69 -8.36 -5.43
N TYR A 155 -6.58 -7.86 -5.98
CA TYR A 155 -6.22 -6.46 -5.91
C TYR A 155 -7.20 -5.57 -6.69
N ALA A 156 -7.69 -6.04 -7.84
CA ALA A 156 -8.76 -5.39 -8.59
C ALA A 156 -10.04 -5.30 -7.75
N TYR A 157 -10.48 -6.42 -7.15
CA TYR A 157 -11.64 -6.43 -6.25
C TYR A 157 -11.47 -5.45 -5.07
N MET A 158 -10.30 -5.43 -4.44
CA MET A 158 -10.01 -4.52 -3.32
C MET A 158 -10.08 -3.06 -3.77
N THR A 159 -9.54 -2.75 -4.94
CA THR A 159 -9.58 -1.40 -5.54
C THR A 159 -11.01 -0.98 -5.84
N GLU A 160 -11.81 -1.86 -6.45
CA GLU A 160 -13.24 -1.63 -6.71
C GLU A 160 -14.03 -1.42 -5.42
N THR A 161 -13.72 -2.20 -4.37
CA THR A 161 -14.34 -2.04 -3.05
C THR A 161 -14.06 -0.65 -2.47
N TYR A 162 -12.82 -0.17 -2.58
CA TYR A 162 -12.46 1.17 -2.09
C TYR A 162 -13.10 2.27 -2.94
N GLN A 163 -13.20 2.07 -4.25
CA GLN A 163 -13.87 3.00 -5.13
C GLN A 163 -15.36 3.10 -4.80
N GLN A 164 -16.02 1.97 -4.53
CA GLN A 164 -17.41 1.93 -4.10
C GLN A 164 -17.63 2.69 -2.78
N LEU A 165 -16.72 2.54 -1.79
CA LEU A 165 -16.77 3.30 -0.54
C LEU A 165 -16.76 4.82 -0.77
N LEU A 166 -16.04 5.28 -1.80
CA LEU A 166 -15.96 6.70 -2.16
C LEU A 166 -17.20 7.15 -2.93
N ASP A 167 -17.60 6.41 -3.96
CA ASP A 167 -18.69 6.78 -4.86
C ASP A 167 -20.05 6.80 -4.14
N GLU A 168 -20.23 5.92 -3.16
CA GLU A 168 -21.44 5.83 -2.34
C GLU A 168 -21.33 6.64 -1.02
N ASP A 169 -20.25 7.42 -0.84
CA ASP A 169 -19.99 8.27 0.33
C ASP A 169 -20.10 7.55 1.69
N MET A 170 -19.79 6.24 1.70
CA MET A 170 -20.04 5.36 2.85
C MET A 170 -19.17 5.70 4.07
N LEU A 171 -18.07 6.42 3.86
CA LEU A 171 -17.11 6.82 4.89
C LEU A 171 -17.06 8.35 5.12
N HIS A 172 -18.07 9.10 4.66
CA HIS A 172 -18.08 10.56 4.65
C HIS A 172 -17.54 11.19 5.95
N ASP A 173 -18.22 10.92 7.05
CA ASP A 173 -17.95 11.54 8.35
C ASP A 173 -16.53 11.22 8.83
N THR A 174 -16.11 9.96 8.70
CA THR A 174 -14.78 9.52 9.10
C THR A 174 -13.70 10.21 8.25
N LEU A 175 -13.90 10.33 6.94
CA LEU A 175 -12.96 11.00 6.02
C LEU A 175 -12.90 12.51 6.24
N VAL A 176 -14.01 13.14 6.63
CA VAL A 176 -14.08 14.56 7.02
C VAL A 176 -13.30 14.80 8.31
N VAL A 177 -13.53 13.98 9.35
CA VAL A 177 -12.78 14.07 10.61
C VAL A 177 -11.30 13.86 10.37
N PHE A 178 -10.91 12.85 9.57
CA PHE A 178 -9.50 12.60 9.22
C PHE A 178 -8.87 13.84 8.57
N LYS A 179 -9.56 14.46 7.60
CA LYS A 179 -9.10 15.69 6.96
C LYS A 179 -8.90 16.84 7.96
N ILE A 180 -9.80 16.99 8.93
CA ILE A 180 -9.71 18.01 9.97
C ILE A 180 -8.52 17.74 10.89
N LEU A 181 -8.32 16.48 11.30
CA LEU A 181 -7.18 16.07 12.14
C LEU A 181 -5.85 16.40 11.45
N LEU A 182 -5.69 16.08 10.16
CA LEU A 182 -4.47 16.37 9.42
C LEU A 182 -4.09 17.86 9.46
N LYS A 183 -5.06 18.76 9.37
CA LYS A 183 -4.80 20.22 9.46
C LYS A 183 -4.18 20.64 10.79
N LYS A 184 -4.44 19.92 11.88
CA LYS A 184 -3.86 20.20 13.20
C LYS A 184 -2.36 19.90 13.24
N TYR A 185 -1.90 19.01 12.38
CA TYR A 185 -0.50 18.58 12.30
C TYR A 185 0.33 19.40 11.32
N ARG A 186 -0.11 20.60 10.91
CA ARG A 186 0.77 21.48 10.14
C ARG A 186 1.98 21.91 10.98
N ASN A 187 3.12 22.08 10.35
CA ASN A 187 4.35 22.59 10.96
C ASN A 187 5.20 23.36 9.92
N GLU A 188 6.41 23.76 10.28
CA GLU A 188 7.29 24.53 9.38
C GLU A 188 7.68 23.75 8.11
N GLU A 189 7.87 22.43 8.21
CA GLU A 189 8.17 21.55 7.08
C GLU A 189 6.92 21.25 6.24
N PHE A 190 5.78 21.02 6.91
CA PHE A 190 4.48 20.75 6.29
C PHE A 190 3.45 21.82 6.65
N PRO A 191 3.47 23.00 6.00
CA PRO A 191 2.51 24.06 6.27
C PRO A 191 1.06 23.64 5.93
N THR A 192 0.91 22.66 5.05
CA THR A 192 -0.34 21.98 4.74
C THR A 192 -0.13 20.46 4.74
N VAL A 193 -0.91 19.74 5.56
CA VAL A 193 -0.93 18.28 5.56
C VAL A 193 -2.25 17.84 4.94
N THR A 194 -2.17 17.26 3.74
CA THR A 194 -3.33 16.77 3.00
C THR A 194 -3.01 15.45 2.32
N LEU A 195 -4.01 14.56 2.26
CA LEU A 195 -3.92 13.28 1.58
C LEU A 195 -5.09 13.11 0.59
N PRO A 196 -4.83 12.53 -0.60
CA PRO A 196 -5.89 12.07 -1.49
C PRO A 196 -6.90 11.17 -0.76
N TYR A 197 -8.14 11.12 -1.25
CA TYR A 197 -9.20 10.33 -0.63
C TYR A 197 -8.84 8.85 -0.54
N MET A 198 -8.36 8.27 -1.64
CA MET A 198 -7.94 6.87 -1.68
C MET A 198 -6.85 6.57 -0.64
N LYS A 199 -5.87 7.48 -0.49
CA LYS A 199 -4.81 7.30 0.51
C LYS A 199 -5.32 7.37 1.96
N ARG A 200 -6.36 8.17 2.22
CA ARG A 200 -7.02 8.17 3.55
C ARG A 200 -7.75 6.87 3.82
N ILE A 201 -8.43 6.31 2.82
CA ILE A 201 -9.05 4.98 2.95
C ILE A 201 -7.98 3.92 3.23
N ASP A 202 -6.89 3.93 2.49
CA ASP A 202 -5.75 3.03 2.66
C ASP A 202 -5.28 2.98 4.12
N TYR A 203 -4.97 4.14 4.72
CA TYR A 203 -4.59 4.23 6.14
C TYR A 203 -5.67 3.71 7.10
N LEU A 204 -6.95 4.01 6.85
CA LEU A 204 -8.06 3.54 7.69
C LEU A 204 -8.21 2.02 7.61
N VAL A 205 -8.07 1.45 6.42
CA VAL A 205 -8.21 0.01 6.18
C VAL A 205 -7.01 -0.75 6.73
N GLU A 206 -5.79 -0.26 6.54
CA GLU A 206 -4.59 -0.83 7.16
C GLU A 206 -4.72 -0.80 8.69
N ALA A 207 -5.13 0.33 9.28
CA ALA A 207 -5.36 0.44 10.72
C ALA A 207 -6.44 -0.54 11.23
N ALA A 208 -7.53 -0.71 10.47
CA ALA A 208 -8.60 -1.65 10.81
C ALA A 208 -8.12 -3.11 10.76
N ALA A 209 -7.38 -3.47 9.72
CA ALA A 209 -6.81 -4.81 9.55
C ALA A 209 -5.83 -5.15 10.67
N HIS A 210 -4.91 -4.24 11.00
CA HIS A 210 -3.98 -4.41 12.11
C HIS A 210 -4.69 -4.50 13.47
N MET A 211 -5.77 -3.74 13.67
CA MET A 211 -6.55 -3.80 14.90
C MET A 211 -7.28 -5.14 15.06
N GLN A 212 -7.90 -5.67 14.01
CA GLN A 212 -8.56 -6.97 14.06
C GLN A 212 -7.57 -8.11 14.30
N ASN A 213 -6.41 -8.08 13.64
CA ASN A 213 -5.40 -9.12 13.83
C ASN A 213 -4.89 -9.17 15.28
N LYS A 214 -4.62 -8.00 15.89
CA LYS A 214 -4.22 -7.92 17.31
C LYS A 214 -5.25 -8.51 18.27
N LEU A 215 -6.54 -8.44 17.95
CA LEU A 215 -7.62 -9.03 18.76
C LEU A 215 -7.72 -10.56 18.61
N ILE A 216 -7.25 -11.12 17.50
CA ILE A 216 -7.24 -12.57 17.25
C ILE A 216 -6.03 -13.23 17.91
N THR A 217 -4.93 -12.49 18.11
CA THR A 217 -3.69 -12.98 18.72
C THR A 217 -3.56 -12.72 20.23
N ALA A 218 -4.54 -12.05 20.84
CA ALA A 218 -4.58 -11.71 22.27
C ALA A 218 -5.50 -12.66 23.03
#